data_AF-A0A075LVZ1-F1
#
_entry.id   AF-A0A075LVZ1-F1
#
_cell.length_a   1.000
_cell.length_b   1.000
_cell.length_c   1.000
_cell.angle_alpha   90.00
_cell.angle_beta   90.00
_cell.angle_gamma   90.00
#
_symmetry.space_group_name_H-M   'P 1'
#
loop_
_entity.id
_entity.type
_entity.pdbx_description
1 polymer ?
#
loop_
_entity_poly.entity_id
_entity_poly.type
_entity_poly.pdbx_seq_one_letter_code
_entity_poly.pdbx_strand_id
1 'polypeptide(L)'
;MELRVPLYLLAYDSILLIALGYVWIFFMKRLRRYSKELKVFVQNAAFFLGIAVFGRLIDFLDNFISIPYDVEILTTCYFISIVGIIYTIVQYIITVEQTYMPTLNSQKIQKNEEVKSPGEAFLAFSSKNRALDVLEIINDLDSPTLIITRAPRFYEEFKNENILTLWVTQATDRGVSPTKLHVIQDFAINFAQKNPRAFVIIDCLEYIILYNGFETTFKFLVGLKDHLTLRGDTLILLIDKDALNVSQHSLLLKEFKPL
;
A
#
# COMPACT_ATOMS: atom_id res chain seq x y z
N MET A 1 -36.36 1.56 -41.79
CA MET A 1 -34.94 1.90 -41.99
C MET A 1 -34.36 0.82 -42.87
N GLU A 2 -33.87 1.19 -44.05
CA GLU A 2 -33.16 0.27 -44.92
C GLU A 2 -31.72 0.13 -44.41
N LEU A 3 -31.21 -1.10 -44.42
CA LEU A 3 -29.85 -1.39 -43.98
C LEU A 3 -28.87 -0.84 -45.03
N ARG A 4 -27.92 0.00 -44.59
CA ARG A 4 -26.98 0.66 -45.51
C ARG A 4 -25.68 -0.13 -45.72
N VAL A 5 -25.39 -1.06 -44.81
CA VAL A 5 -24.18 -1.88 -44.82
C VAL A 5 -24.48 -3.35 -45.09
N PRO A 6 -23.50 -4.12 -45.59
CA PRO A 6 -23.59 -5.57 -45.62
C PRO A 6 -23.90 -6.19 -44.26
N LEU A 7 -24.64 -7.30 -44.25
CA LEU A 7 -25.04 -8.03 -43.03
C LEU A 7 -23.86 -8.42 -42.14
N TYR A 8 -22.68 -8.70 -42.71
CA TYR A 8 -21.50 -9.08 -41.92
C TYR A 8 -20.93 -7.90 -41.11
N LEU A 9 -21.00 -6.66 -41.62
CA LEU A 9 -20.56 -5.47 -40.89
C LEU A 9 -21.53 -5.18 -39.74
N LEU A 10 -22.84 -5.26 -40.00
CA LEU A 10 -23.84 -5.13 -38.95
C LEU A 10 -23.64 -6.14 -37.81
N ALA A 11 -23.34 -7.39 -38.16
CA ALA A 11 -23.06 -8.44 -37.18
C ALA A 11 -21.80 -8.12 -36.34
N TYR A 12 -20.73 -7.66 -36.99
CA TYR A 12 -19.49 -7.22 -36.33
C TYR A 12 -19.74 -6.05 -35.36
N ASP A 13 -20.52 -5.05 -35.78
CA ASP A 13 -20.85 -3.90 -34.95
C ASP A 13 -21.71 -4.27 -33.75
N SER A 14 -22.71 -5.13 -33.97
CA SER A 14 -23.57 -5.66 -32.92
C SER A 14 -22.76 -6.43 -31.87
N ILE A 15 -21.88 -7.33 -32.29
CA ILE A 15 -21.07 -8.15 -31.39
C ILE A 15 -20.15 -7.27 -30.54
N LEU A 16 -19.46 -6.32 -31.17
CA LEU A 16 -18.54 -5.44 -30.44
C LEU A 16 -19.28 -4.49 -29.50
N LEU A 17 -20.43 -3.96 -29.88
CA LEU A 17 -21.25 -3.11 -29.00
C LEU A 17 -21.72 -3.89 -27.77
N ILE A 18 -22.17 -5.13 -27.95
CA ILE A 18 -22.59 -6.00 -26.83
C ILE A 18 -21.40 -6.33 -25.93
N ALA A 19 -20.25 -6.68 -26.50
CA ALA A 19 -19.05 -7.02 -25.73
C ALA A 19 -18.55 -5.83 -24.90
N LEU A 20 -18.38 -4.65 -25.52
CA LEU A 20 -17.97 -3.42 -24.83
C LEU A 20 -19.02 -3.00 -23.80
N GLY A 21 -20.30 -3.06 -24.15
CA GLY A 21 -21.41 -2.74 -23.25
C GLY A 21 -21.44 -3.65 -22.03
N TYR A 22 -21.20 -4.96 -22.19
CA TYR A 22 -21.12 -5.90 -21.08
C TYR A 22 -20.00 -5.54 -20.10
N VAL A 23 -18.80 -5.27 -20.61
CA VAL A 23 -17.65 -4.87 -19.77
C VAL A 23 -17.93 -3.54 -19.07
N TRP A 24 -18.50 -2.56 -19.78
CA TRP A 24 -18.85 -1.27 -19.18
C TRP A 24 -19.88 -1.42 -18.05
N ILE A 25 -20.96 -2.19 -18.27
CA ILE A 25 -21.97 -2.49 -17.24
C ILE A 25 -21.35 -3.23 -16.05
N PHE A 26 -20.40 -4.14 -16.30
CA PHE A 26 -19.66 -4.84 -15.25
C PHE A 26 -18.93 -3.87 -14.31
N PHE A 27 -18.26 -2.84 -14.86
CA PHE A 27 -17.59 -1.81 -14.07
C PHE A 27 -18.58 -0.87 -13.39
N MET A 28 -19.64 -0.44 -14.09
CA MET A 28 -20.70 0.42 -13.54
C MET A 28 -21.36 -0.17 -12.29
N LYS A 29 -21.69 -1.47 -12.32
CA LYS A 29 -22.27 -2.18 -11.15
C LYS A 29 -21.34 -2.23 -9.93
N ARG A 30 -20.05 -1.93 -10.11
CA ARG A 30 -19.01 -2.06 -9.07
C ARG A 30 -18.43 -0.73 -8.59
N LEU A 31 -18.92 0.40 -9.08
CA LEU A 31 -18.44 1.75 -8.75
C LEU A 31 -18.35 2.08 -7.25
N ARG A 32 -19.14 1.40 -6.41
CA ARG A 32 -19.20 1.64 -4.96
C ARG A 32 -18.78 0.44 -4.12
N ARG A 33 -18.29 -0.64 -4.74
CA ARG A 33 -18.06 -1.92 -4.05
C ARG A 33 -16.67 -2.06 -3.43
N TYR A 34 -15.70 -1.28 -3.89
CA TYR A 34 -14.28 -1.53 -3.63
C TYR A 34 -13.62 -0.51 -2.68
N SER A 35 -12.44 -0.91 -2.16
CA SER A 35 -11.55 -0.08 -1.33
C SER A 35 -11.12 1.20 -2.07
N LYS A 36 -10.51 2.16 -1.36
CA LYS A 36 -10.17 3.48 -1.92
C LYS A 36 -9.24 3.36 -3.15
N GLU A 37 -8.28 2.44 -3.16
CA GLU A 37 -7.35 2.25 -4.31
C GLU A 37 -8.11 1.76 -5.56
N LEU A 38 -8.88 0.67 -5.39
CA LEU A 38 -9.57 0.04 -6.50
C LEU A 38 -10.82 0.82 -6.93
N LYS A 39 -11.38 1.66 -6.05
CA LYS A 39 -12.50 2.56 -6.38
C LYS A 39 -12.12 3.57 -7.45
N VAL A 40 -10.96 4.22 -7.33
CA VAL A 40 -10.49 5.21 -8.33
C VAL A 40 -10.28 4.54 -9.69
N PHE A 41 -9.65 3.35 -9.69
CA PHE A 41 -9.48 2.55 -10.90
C PHE A 41 -10.82 2.22 -11.56
N VAL A 42 -11.78 1.68 -10.80
CA VAL A 42 -13.10 1.28 -11.33
C VAL A 42 -13.90 2.48 -11.84
N GLN A 43 -13.79 3.64 -11.20
CA GLN A 43 -14.44 4.87 -11.64
C GLN A 43 -13.87 5.37 -12.97
N ASN A 44 -12.55 5.48 -13.08
CA ASN A 44 -11.89 5.93 -14.29
C ASN A 44 -12.10 4.94 -15.44
N ALA A 45 -11.99 3.63 -15.17
CA ALA A 45 -12.24 2.59 -16.16
C ALA A 45 -13.70 2.64 -16.68
N ALA A 46 -14.68 2.81 -15.79
CA ALA A 46 -16.08 2.97 -16.20
C ALA A 46 -16.30 4.23 -17.05
N PHE A 47 -15.63 5.34 -16.72
CA PHE A 47 -15.74 6.58 -17.48
C PHE A 47 -15.17 6.41 -18.90
N PHE A 48 -13.92 5.95 -19.04
CA PHE A 48 -13.26 5.81 -20.33
C PHE A 48 -13.90 4.73 -21.22
N LEU A 49 -14.27 3.58 -20.64
CA LEU A 49 -15.04 2.57 -21.38
C LEU A 49 -16.40 3.09 -21.84
N GLY A 50 -17.03 3.98 -21.06
CA GLY A 50 -18.27 4.64 -21.45
C GLY A 50 -18.13 5.47 -22.73
N ILE A 51 -16.98 6.15 -22.91
CA ILE A 51 -16.67 6.91 -24.12
C ILE A 51 -16.55 5.97 -25.33
N ALA A 52 -15.88 4.82 -25.19
CA ALA A 52 -15.80 3.82 -26.26
C ALA A 52 -17.17 3.22 -26.61
N VAL A 53 -17.99 2.88 -25.61
CA VAL A 53 -19.37 2.39 -25.84
C VAL A 53 -20.21 3.43 -26.55
N PHE A 54 -20.09 4.70 -26.17
CA PHE A 54 -20.81 5.80 -26.82
C PHE A 54 -20.41 5.95 -28.30
N GLY A 55 -19.10 5.99 -28.60
CA GLY A 55 -18.62 6.02 -29.98
C GLY A 55 -19.12 4.83 -30.80
N ARG A 56 -19.07 3.62 -30.21
CA ARG A 56 -19.55 2.40 -30.87
C ARG A 56 -21.07 2.36 -31.07
N LEU A 57 -21.82 3.01 -30.18
CA LEU A 57 -23.27 3.13 -30.32
C LEU A 57 -23.64 4.07 -31.48
N ILE A 58 -22.90 5.16 -31.67
CA ILE A 58 -23.07 6.07 -32.82
C ILE A 58 -22.78 5.34 -34.12
N ASP A 59 -21.65 4.64 -34.20
CA ASP A 59 -21.26 3.81 -35.35
C ASP A 59 -22.32 2.74 -35.67
N PHE A 60 -22.85 2.06 -34.66
CA PHE A 60 -23.96 1.12 -34.86
C PHE A 60 -25.23 1.78 -35.42
N LEU A 61 -25.53 3.01 -35.01
CA LEU A 61 -26.68 3.77 -35.52
C LEU A 61 -26.48 4.25 -36.97
N ASP A 62 -25.22 4.50 -37.40
CA ASP A 62 -24.92 4.93 -38.77
C ASP A 62 -25.36 3.90 -39.84
N ASN A 63 -25.33 2.62 -39.45
CA ASN A 63 -25.84 1.49 -40.26
C ASN A 63 -27.30 1.66 -40.70
N PHE A 64 -28.09 2.49 -40.00
CA PHE A 64 -29.52 2.73 -40.25
C PHE A 64 -29.86 4.18 -40.61
N ILE A 65 -29.10 5.16 -40.11
CA ILE A 65 -29.31 6.60 -40.31
C ILE A 65 -27.98 7.21 -40.71
N SER A 66 -27.90 8.00 -41.78
CA SER A 66 -26.63 8.68 -42.10
C SER A 66 -26.28 9.72 -41.04
N ILE A 67 -25.20 9.47 -40.32
CA ILE A 67 -24.63 10.38 -39.34
C ILE A 67 -23.39 11.01 -39.98
N PRO A 68 -23.32 12.35 -40.08
CA PRO A 68 -22.12 13.00 -40.58
C PRO A 68 -20.97 12.80 -39.59
N TYR A 69 -19.77 12.57 -40.13
CA TYR A 69 -18.52 12.42 -39.38
C TYR A 69 -18.47 11.21 -38.42
N ASP A 70 -19.18 10.12 -38.73
CA ASP A 70 -19.21 8.88 -37.94
C ASP A 70 -17.80 8.31 -37.68
N VAL A 71 -16.96 8.28 -38.72
CA VAL A 71 -15.59 7.76 -38.65
C VAL A 71 -14.72 8.62 -37.74
N GLU A 72 -14.81 9.97 -37.84
CA GLU A 72 -14.03 10.85 -36.96
C GLU A 72 -14.48 10.76 -35.51
N ILE A 73 -15.80 10.64 -35.27
CA ILE A 73 -16.37 10.48 -33.93
C ILE A 73 -15.90 9.16 -33.32
N LEU A 74 -16.02 8.04 -34.04
CA LEU A 74 -15.60 6.72 -33.57
C LEU A 74 -14.10 6.70 -33.26
N THR A 75 -13.28 7.20 -34.19
CA THR A 75 -11.82 7.23 -34.05
C THR A 75 -11.40 8.06 -32.84
N THR A 76 -12.02 9.23 -32.64
CA THR A 76 -11.73 10.11 -31.50
C THR A 76 -12.16 9.48 -30.18
N CYS A 77 -13.34 8.87 -30.12
CA CYS A 77 -13.82 8.18 -28.92
C CYS A 77 -12.91 7.02 -28.53
N TYR A 78 -12.48 6.22 -29.50
CA TYR A 78 -11.55 5.11 -29.26
C TYR A 78 -10.17 5.59 -28.83
N PHE A 79 -9.64 6.64 -29.47
CA PHE A 79 -8.38 7.24 -29.06
C PHE A 79 -8.41 7.69 -27.59
N ILE A 80 -9.44 8.46 -27.19
CA ILE A 80 -9.61 8.94 -25.82
C ILE A 80 -9.78 7.76 -24.84
N SER A 81 -10.59 6.76 -25.20
CA SER A 81 -10.81 5.59 -24.35
C SER A 81 -9.53 4.78 -24.16
N ILE A 82 -8.77 4.51 -25.21
CA ILE A 82 -7.54 3.70 -25.12
C ILE A 82 -6.50 4.42 -24.26
N VAL A 83 -6.25 5.70 -24.52
CA VAL A 83 -5.31 6.52 -23.72
C VAL A 83 -5.77 6.58 -22.27
N GLY A 84 -7.07 6.78 -22.03
CA GLY A 84 -7.64 6.83 -20.69
C GLY A 84 -7.53 5.52 -19.92
N ILE A 85 -7.70 4.37 -20.59
CA ILE A 85 -7.53 3.05 -19.98
C ILE A 85 -6.07 2.78 -19.65
N ILE A 86 -5.14 3.13 -20.55
CA ILE A 86 -3.70 3.03 -20.28
C ILE A 86 -3.33 3.87 -19.05
N TYR A 87 -3.76 5.13 -19.02
CA TYR A 87 -3.56 6.01 -17.86
C TYR A 87 -4.12 5.40 -16.57
N THR A 88 -5.33 4.83 -16.64
CA THR A 88 -6.01 4.22 -15.50
C THR A 88 -5.25 3.01 -14.95
N ILE A 89 -4.67 2.18 -15.82
CA ILE A 89 -3.83 1.03 -15.43
C ILE A 89 -2.53 1.52 -14.77
N VAL A 90 -1.85 2.50 -15.37
CA VAL A 90 -0.60 3.06 -14.82
C VAL A 90 -0.84 3.66 -13.43
N GLN A 91 -1.89 4.48 -13.28
CA GLN A 91 -2.26 5.07 -12.00
C GLN A 91 -2.61 4.02 -10.95
N TYR A 92 -3.29 2.94 -11.36
CA TYR A 92 -3.57 1.83 -10.45
C TYR A 92 -2.30 1.15 -9.96
N ILE A 93 -1.34 0.87 -10.85
CA ILE A 93 -0.05 0.28 -10.48
C ILE A 93 0.69 1.18 -9.49
N ILE A 94 0.82 2.48 -9.78
CA ILE A 94 1.49 3.44 -8.90
C ILE A 94 0.80 3.51 -7.53
N THR A 95 -0.54 3.55 -7.51
CA THR A 95 -1.31 3.60 -6.26
C THR A 95 -1.10 2.35 -5.41
N VAL A 96 -1.10 1.18 -6.05
CA VAL A 96 -0.83 -0.11 -5.39
C VAL A 96 0.61 -0.13 -4.87
N GLU A 97 1.59 0.23 -5.69
CA GLU A 97 2.99 0.27 -5.29
C GLU A 97 3.23 1.18 -4.09
N GLN A 98 2.66 2.39 -4.07
CA GLN A 98 2.76 3.29 -2.93
C GLN A 98 2.06 2.76 -1.67
N THR A 99 0.97 2.01 -1.82
CA THR A 99 0.20 1.49 -0.69
C THR A 99 0.88 0.27 -0.06
N TYR A 100 1.45 -0.62 -0.89
CA TYR A 100 2.04 -1.88 -0.42
C TYR A 100 3.57 -1.83 -0.29
N MET A 101 4.23 -0.84 -0.92
CA MET A 101 5.68 -0.73 -0.99
C MET A 101 6.18 0.73 -0.95
N PRO A 102 5.93 1.50 0.13
CA PRO A 102 6.42 2.86 0.22
C PRO A 102 7.97 2.85 0.26
N THR A 103 8.61 3.37 -0.79
CA THR A 103 10.03 3.68 -0.77
C THR A 103 10.21 5.07 -0.16
N LEU A 104 11.01 5.18 0.90
CA LEU A 104 11.51 6.49 1.32
C LEU A 104 12.50 6.97 0.25
N ASN A 105 12.54 8.28 0.01
CA ASN A 105 13.35 8.86 -1.06
C ASN A 105 14.85 8.71 -0.70
N SER A 106 15.48 7.60 -1.09
CA SER A 106 16.84 7.23 -0.69
C SER A 106 17.97 8.14 -1.23
N GLN A 107 17.64 9.24 -1.91
CA GLN A 107 18.61 10.09 -2.57
C GLN A 107 19.48 10.93 -1.62
N LYS A 108 19.13 11.08 -0.33
CA LYS A 108 19.97 11.80 0.65
C LYS A 108 20.98 10.92 1.41
N ILE A 109 20.78 9.60 1.48
CA ILE A 109 21.51 8.74 2.45
C ILE A 109 22.79 8.12 1.87
N GLN A 110 22.96 8.10 0.54
CA GLN A 110 24.19 7.57 -0.09
C GLN A 110 25.47 8.35 0.21
N LYS A 111 25.41 9.49 0.93
CA LYS A 111 26.60 10.34 1.13
C LYS A 111 27.41 10.08 2.41
N ASN A 112 26.94 9.25 3.34
CA ASN A 112 27.65 8.95 4.60
C ASN A 112 27.92 7.44 4.77
N GLU A 113 28.62 6.86 3.81
CA GLU A 113 29.33 5.60 4.00
C GLU A 113 30.60 5.87 4.83
N GLU A 114 30.53 5.69 6.16
CA GLU A 114 31.62 5.17 7.02
C GLU A 114 31.26 5.26 8.52
N VAL A 115 30.28 4.50 9.01
CA VAL A 115 30.29 4.00 10.40
C VAL A 115 29.63 2.63 10.42
N LYS A 116 30.44 1.57 10.55
CA LYS A 116 29.97 0.20 10.81
C LYS A 116 29.62 0.08 12.30
N SER A 117 28.45 0.56 12.70
CA SER A 117 27.83 0.07 13.94
C SER A 117 27.07 -1.21 13.63
N PRO A 118 27.28 -2.31 14.38
CA PRO A 118 26.44 -3.49 14.24
C PRO A 118 24.99 -3.11 14.52
N GLY A 119 24.05 -3.61 13.72
CA GLY A 119 22.62 -3.39 13.96
C GLY A 119 22.25 -3.96 15.32
N GLU A 120 21.63 -3.15 16.17
CA GLU A 120 21.33 -3.53 17.54
C GLU A 120 19.81 -3.65 17.75
N ALA A 121 19.42 -4.47 18.72
CA ALA A 121 18.03 -4.68 19.06
C ALA A 121 17.79 -4.24 20.49
N PHE A 122 16.92 -3.24 20.65
CA PHE A 122 16.68 -2.58 21.91
C PHE A 122 15.25 -2.78 22.42
N LEU A 123 15.13 -2.87 23.74
CA LEU A 123 13.89 -2.85 24.48
C LEU A 123 13.82 -1.52 25.23
N ALA A 124 12.89 -0.66 24.83
CA ALA A 124 12.59 0.59 25.49
C ALA A 124 11.25 0.46 26.22
N PHE A 125 11.26 0.73 27.51
CA PHE A 125 10.03 0.70 28.30
C PHE A 125 9.23 1.97 28.05
N SER A 126 8.07 1.81 27.42
CA SER A 126 7.18 2.89 27.04
C SER A 126 6.60 3.56 28.29
N SER A 127 7.11 4.76 28.58
CA SER A 127 6.31 5.84 29.16
C SER A 127 6.07 6.81 28.00
N LYS A 128 4.92 7.50 27.93
CA LYS A 128 4.59 8.42 26.82
C LYS A 128 5.73 9.37 26.44
N ASN A 129 6.57 9.74 27.40
CA ASN A 129 7.74 10.60 27.18
C ASN A 129 8.91 9.90 26.47
N ARG A 130 9.10 8.58 26.67
CA ARG A 130 10.21 7.84 26.06
C ARG A 130 10.02 7.53 24.59
N ALA A 131 8.79 7.36 24.12
CA ALA A 131 8.53 7.24 22.69
C ALA A 131 8.92 8.53 21.95
N LEU A 132 8.69 9.69 22.58
CA LEU A 132 9.13 11.00 22.10
C LEU A 132 10.65 11.14 22.18
N ASP A 133 11.29 10.75 23.28
CA ASP A 133 12.75 10.77 23.41
C ASP A 133 13.44 9.91 22.32
N VAL A 134 12.89 8.73 22.03
CA VAL A 134 13.39 7.84 20.96
C VAL A 134 13.16 8.44 19.57
N LEU A 135 12.02 9.11 19.35
CA LEU A 135 11.74 9.80 18.09
C LEU A 135 12.63 11.02 17.89
N GLU A 136 12.93 11.79 18.95
CA GLU A 136 13.85 12.93 18.89
C GLU A 136 15.26 12.46 18.50
N ILE A 137 15.75 11.38 19.14
CA ILE A 137 17.05 10.77 18.79
C ILE A 137 17.08 10.31 17.32
N ILE A 138 15.99 9.73 16.83
CA ILE A 138 15.92 9.18 15.48
C ILE A 138 15.76 10.28 14.42
N ASN A 139 15.01 11.34 14.72
CA ASN A 139 14.91 12.50 13.85
C ASN A 139 16.26 13.22 13.70
N ASP A 140 17.05 13.29 14.76
CA ASP A 140 18.42 13.84 14.70
C ASP A 140 19.37 12.99 13.85
N LEU A 141 19.08 11.70 13.67
CA LEU A 141 19.91 10.77 12.90
C LEU A 141 19.57 10.71 11.40
N ASP A 142 18.57 11.46 10.92
CA ASP A 142 18.07 11.49 9.53
C ASP A 142 17.92 10.10 8.90
N SER A 143 17.61 9.10 9.74
CA SER A 143 17.67 7.69 9.37
C SER A 143 16.28 7.17 8.98
N PRO A 144 16.17 6.33 7.94
CA PRO A 144 14.90 5.73 7.52
C PRO A 144 14.25 4.97 8.67
N THR A 145 13.05 5.36 9.06
CA THR A 145 12.39 4.81 10.23
C THR A 145 11.01 4.29 9.88
N LEU A 146 10.78 3.02 10.16
CA LEU A 146 9.48 2.37 10.11
C LEU A 146 8.90 2.27 11.51
N ILE A 147 7.70 2.81 11.70
CA ILE A 147 6.97 2.77 12.97
C ILE A 147 5.73 1.90 12.82
N ILE A 148 5.70 0.78 13.53
CA ILE A 148 4.57 -0.16 13.57
C ILE A 148 3.73 0.20 14.80
N THR A 149 2.60 0.87 14.58
CA THR A 149 1.78 1.44 15.67
C THR A 149 0.28 1.25 15.45
N ARG A 150 -0.48 1.31 16.55
CA ARG A 150 -1.95 1.40 16.52
C ARG A 150 -2.46 2.83 16.33
N ALA A 151 -1.60 3.83 16.60
CA ALA A 151 -1.94 5.25 16.58
C ALA A 151 -1.13 6.03 15.53
N PRO A 152 -1.25 5.73 14.23
CA PRO A 152 -0.43 6.34 13.18
C PRO A 152 -0.56 7.86 13.14
N ARG A 153 -1.72 8.41 13.53
CA ARG A 153 -1.97 9.86 13.63
C ARG A 153 -1.06 10.58 14.62
N PHE A 154 -0.66 9.92 15.70
CA PHE A 154 0.27 10.50 16.68
C PHE A 154 1.62 10.84 16.02
N TYR A 155 2.02 10.03 15.05
CA TYR A 155 3.28 10.20 14.30
C TYR A 155 3.11 11.05 13.04
N GLU A 156 1.90 11.50 12.68
CA GLU A 156 1.68 12.38 11.53
C GLU A 156 2.32 13.76 11.74
N GLU A 157 2.35 14.25 12.97
CA GLU A 157 2.97 15.53 13.33
C GLU A 157 4.50 15.50 13.25
N PHE A 158 5.09 14.31 13.38
CA PHE A 158 6.54 14.05 13.26
C PHE A 158 6.93 13.52 11.88
N LYS A 159 6.00 13.50 10.93
CA LYS A 159 6.18 12.84 9.64
C LYS A 159 7.14 13.63 8.75
N ASN A 160 8.42 13.36 8.91
CA ASN A 160 9.48 13.80 8.02
C ASN A 160 9.59 12.86 6.80
N GLU A 161 10.37 13.24 5.78
CA GLU A 161 10.60 12.44 4.56
C GLU A 161 11.15 11.02 4.85
N ASN A 162 11.66 10.78 6.05
CA ASN A 162 12.32 9.56 6.48
C ASN A 162 11.48 8.68 7.42
N ILE A 163 10.25 9.07 7.78
CA ILE A 163 9.38 8.28 8.66
C ILE A 163 8.21 7.66 7.90
N LEU A 164 8.13 6.34 7.96
CA LEU A 164 7.01 5.54 7.46
C LEU A 164 6.24 4.90 8.61
N THR A 165 4.91 4.96 8.58
CA THR A 165 4.07 4.32 9.59
C THR A 165 3.32 3.13 9.01
N LEU A 166 3.39 1.98 9.68
CA LEU A 166 2.55 0.82 9.43
C LEU A 166 1.44 0.77 10.48
N TRP A 167 0.20 0.95 10.03
CA TRP A 167 -0.95 0.95 10.92
C TRP A 167 -1.41 -0.47 11.24
N VAL A 168 -1.35 -0.86 12.51
CA VAL A 168 -1.86 -2.15 13.00
C VAL A 168 -3.28 -1.97 13.53
N THR A 169 -4.27 -2.61 12.90
CA THR A 169 -5.69 -2.50 13.28
C THR A 169 -6.53 -3.67 12.76
N GLN A 170 -7.59 -4.04 13.48
CA GLN A 170 -8.65 -4.93 12.99
C GLN A 170 -9.92 -4.19 12.52
N ALA A 171 -10.00 -2.87 12.76
CA ALA A 171 -11.24 -2.13 12.53
C ALA A 171 -11.48 -1.77 11.06
N THR A 172 -10.46 -1.83 10.21
CA THR A 172 -10.53 -1.39 8.82
C THR A 172 -9.59 -2.20 7.92
N ASP A 173 -9.92 -2.30 6.63
CA ASP A 173 -9.07 -2.94 5.63
C ASP A 173 -7.82 -2.12 5.23
N ARG A 174 -7.66 -0.91 5.77
CA ARG A 174 -6.54 0.00 5.44
C ARG A 174 -5.27 -0.25 6.25
N GLY A 175 -5.35 -1.06 7.31
CA GLY A 175 -4.21 -1.40 8.14
C GLY A 175 -3.98 -2.91 8.17
N VAL A 176 -2.87 -3.32 8.76
CA VAL A 176 -2.51 -4.72 8.90
C VAL A 176 -3.11 -5.27 10.18
N SER A 177 -3.81 -6.40 10.10
CA SER A 177 -4.31 -7.09 11.29
C SER A 177 -3.14 -7.49 12.21
N PRO A 178 -3.25 -7.31 13.54
CA PRO A 178 -2.24 -7.78 14.50
C PRO A 178 -1.99 -9.29 14.41
N THR A 179 -2.94 -10.08 13.89
CA THR A 179 -2.79 -11.53 13.71
C THR A 179 -1.98 -11.92 12.47
N LYS A 180 -1.76 -10.99 11.54
CA LYS A 180 -1.00 -11.22 10.31
C LYS A 180 0.49 -10.92 10.54
N LEU A 181 1.10 -11.63 11.49
CA LEU A 181 2.52 -11.44 11.86
C LEU A 181 3.47 -11.54 10.67
N HIS A 182 3.22 -12.48 9.74
CA HIS A 182 4.02 -12.63 8.52
C HIS A 182 4.00 -11.36 7.65
N VAL A 183 2.84 -10.71 7.50
CA VAL A 183 2.73 -9.45 6.73
C VAL A 183 3.50 -8.33 7.39
N ILE A 184 3.42 -8.21 8.72
CA ILE A 184 4.16 -7.21 9.50
C ILE A 184 5.67 -7.45 9.35
N GLN A 185 6.10 -8.72 9.45
CA GLN A 185 7.49 -9.12 9.30
C GLN A 185 8.03 -8.81 7.90
N ASP A 186 7.32 -9.26 6.86
CA ASP A 186 7.70 -9.05 5.47
C ASP A 186 7.76 -7.55 5.14
N PHE A 187 6.82 -6.76 5.64
CA PHE A 187 6.83 -5.31 5.45
C PHE A 187 8.07 -4.66 6.08
N ALA A 188 8.42 -5.03 7.32
CA ALA A 188 9.60 -4.52 8.00
C ALA A 188 10.91 -4.93 7.32
N ILE A 189 11.02 -6.20 6.90
CA ILE A 189 12.20 -6.70 6.17
C ILE A 189 12.33 -6.00 4.82
N ASN A 190 11.24 -5.85 4.07
CA ASN A 190 11.25 -5.16 2.77
C ASN A 190 11.58 -3.67 2.92
N PHE A 191 11.11 -3.03 3.98
CA PHE A 191 11.48 -1.66 4.31
C PHE A 191 12.99 -1.53 4.54
N ALA A 192 13.55 -2.38 5.40
CA ALA A 192 14.97 -2.40 5.72
C ALA A 192 15.84 -2.78 4.50
N GLN A 193 15.35 -3.68 3.64
CA GLN A 193 16.01 -4.01 2.36
C GLN A 193 16.21 -2.81 1.45
N LYS A 194 15.24 -1.89 1.42
CA LYS A 194 15.25 -0.71 0.54
C LYS A 194 15.97 0.48 1.17
N ASN A 195 16.19 0.44 2.48
CA ASN A 195 16.70 1.56 3.26
C ASN A 195 17.84 1.08 4.17
N PRO A 196 19.11 1.29 3.79
CA PRO A 196 20.24 0.90 4.62
C PRO A 196 20.21 1.61 5.98
N ARG A 197 20.58 0.91 7.06
CA ARG A 197 20.57 1.42 8.45
C ARG A 197 19.18 1.90 8.87
N ALA A 198 18.16 1.15 8.49
CA ALA A 198 16.79 1.43 8.86
C ALA A 198 16.57 1.21 10.37
N PHE A 199 15.76 2.06 10.97
CA PHE A 199 15.18 1.84 12.29
C PHE A 199 13.79 1.24 12.12
N VAL A 200 13.51 0.16 12.82
CA VAL A 200 12.18 -0.45 12.90
C VAL A 200 11.71 -0.34 14.35
N ILE A 201 10.64 0.39 14.59
CA ILE A 201 10.06 0.61 15.91
C ILE A 201 8.72 -0.11 16.01
N ILE A 202 8.53 -0.91 17.05
CA ILE A 202 7.24 -1.53 17.38
C ILE A 202 6.65 -0.80 18.59
N ASP A 203 5.65 0.05 18.35
CA ASP A 203 4.94 0.89 19.33
C ASP A 203 3.59 0.30 19.80
N CYS A 204 3.33 -0.96 19.45
CA CYS A 204 2.06 -1.60 19.81
C CYS A 204 2.24 -3.06 20.18
N LEU A 205 3.36 -3.39 20.83
CA LEU A 205 3.73 -4.77 21.13
C LEU A 205 2.68 -5.46 22.01
N GLU A 206 2.10 -4.75 22.97
CA GLU A 206 1.02 -5.26 23.84
C GLU A 206 -0.21 -5.66 23.01
N TYR A 207 -0.50 -4.91 21.94
CA TYR A 207 -1.59 -5.26 21.02
C TYR A 207 -1.30 -6.57 20.29
N ILE A 208 -0.08 -6.73 19.80
CA ILE A 208 0.32 -7.91 19.05
C ILE A 208 0.28 -9.14 19.98
N ILE A 209 0.79 -9.00 21.21
CA ILE A 209 0.74 -10.03 22.25
C ILE A 209 -0.70 -10.40 22.60
N LEU A 210 -1.59 -9.41 22.76
CA LEU A 210 -2.99 -9.63 23.11
C LEU A 210 -3.71 -10.52 22.08
N TYR A 211 -3.38 -10.40 20.79
CA TYR A 211 -4.05 -11.14 19.72
C TYR A 211 -3.40 -12.49 19.36
N ASN A 212 -2.10 -12.65 19.60
CA ASN A 212 -1.36 -13.85 19.16
C ASN A 212 -0.81 -14.70 20.32
N GLY A 213 -0.88 -14.18 21.55
CA GLY A 213 -0.14 -14.71 22.69
C GLY A 213 1.34 -14.32 22.66
N PHE A 214 1.98 -14.40 23.83
CA PHE A 214 3.37 -14.01 24.00
C PHE A 214 4.34 -14.90 23.23
N GLU A 215 4.20 -16.22 23.29
CA GLU A 215 5.14 -17.16 22.66
C GLU A 215 5.24 -16.96 21.14
N THR A 216 4.07 -16.83 20.48
CA THR A 216 3.99 -16.58 19.04
C THR A 216 4.61 -15.23 18.68
N THR A 217 4.32 -14.21 19.47
CA THR A 217 4.89 -12.86 19.28
C THR A 217 6.40 -12.87 19.49
N PHE A 218 6.89 -13.58 20.51
CA PHE A 218 8.31 -13.68 20.82
C PHE A 218 9.09 -14.34 19.67
N LYS A 219 8.59 -15.44 19.10
CA LYS A 219 9.20 -16.08 17.92
C LYS A 219 9.26 -15.13 16.73
N PHE A 220 8.19 -14.37 16.50
CA PHE A 220 8.15 -13.33 15.48
C PHE A 220 9.21 -12.23 15.73
N LEU A 221 9.32 -11.74 16.96
CA LEU A 221 10.28 -10.70 17.33
C LEU A 221 11.73 -11.18 17.15
N VAL A 222 12.05 -12.40 17.57
CA VAL A 222 13.39 -13.00 17.38
C VAL A 222 13.70 -13.16 15.90
N GLY A 223 12.75 -13.69 15.10
CA GLY A 223 12.95 -13.82 13.66
C GLY A 223 13.16 -12.47 12.97
N LEU A 224 12.36 -11.45 13.34
CA LEU A 224 12.53 -10.10 12.81
C LEU A 224 13.87 -9.50 13.23
N LYS A 225 14.28 -9.66 14.49
CA LYS A 225 15.58 -9.23 15.02
C LYS A 225 16.71 -9.80 14.17
N ASP A 226 16.75 -11.12 14.00
CA ASP A 226 17.82 -11.81 13.28
C ASP A 226 17.95 -11.28 11.85
N HIS A 227 16.82 -11.06 11.16
CA HIS A 227 16.81 -10.48 9.81
C HIS A 227 17.36 -9.04 9.75
N LEU A 228 17.01 -8.20 10.71
CA LEU A 228 17.41 -6.78 10.74
C LEU A 228 18.88 -6.61 11.19
N THR A 229 19.28 -7.27 12.28
CA THR A 229 20.62 -7.11 12.85
C THR A 229 21.71 -7.65 11.92
N LEU A 230 21.41 -8.70 11.13
CA LEU A 230 22.33 -9.22 10.10
C LEU A 230 22.70 -8.17 9.04
N ARG A 231 21.87 -7.13 8.86
CA ARG A 231 22.03 -6.09 7.85
C ARG A 231 22.56 -4.77 8.39
N GLY A 232 22.72 -4.66 9.71
CA GLY A 232 23.08 -3.40 10.35
C GLY A 232 21.89 -2.49 10.66
N ASP A 233 20.67 -3.01 10.54
CA ASP A 233 19.43 -2.29 10.87
C ASP A 233 19.09 -2.44 12.36
N THR A 234 18.37 -1.47 12.91
CA THR A 234 18.07 -1.39 14.34
C THR A 234 16.60 -1.71 14.61
N LEU A 235 16.34 -2.61 15.56
CA LEU A 235 14.98 -2.92 16.03
C LEU A 235 14.75 -2.32 17.42
N ILE A 236 13.71 -1.53 17.59
CA ILE A 236 13.33 -0.94 18.88
C ILE A 236 11.93 -1.43 19.25
N LEU A 237 11.82 -2.04 20.42
CA LEU A 237 10.55 -2.48 20.98
C LEU A 237 10.12 -1.48 22.05
N LEU A 238 8.98 -0.83 21.85
CA LEU A 238 8.34 -0.03 22.87
C LEU A 238 7.29 -0.89 23.55
N ILE A 239 7.43 -1.07 24.87
CA ILE A 239 6.45 -1.81 25.65
C ILE A 239 6.22 -1.20 27.03
N ASP A 240 4.96 -1.12 27.44
CA ASP A 240 4.59 -0.77 28.81
C ASP A 240 5.08 -1.84 29.79
N LYS A 241 5.67 -1.42 30.91
CA LYS A 241 6.21 -2.32 31.94
C LYS A 241 5.14 -3.21 32.54
N ASP A 242 3.92 -2.70 32.64
CA ASP A 242 2.81 -3.40 33.29
C ASP A 242 2.12 -4.41 32.37
N ALA A 243 2.50 -4.46 31.08
CA ALA A 243 1.88 -5.34 30.10
C ALA A 243 2.45 -6.76 30.09
N LEU A 244 3.58 -7.01 30.75
CA LEU A 244 4.25 -8.31 30.78
C LEU A 244 4.33 -8.87 32.19
N ASN A 245 4.27 -10.19 32.29
CA ASN A 245 4.66 -10.87 33.52
C ASN A 245 6.19 -10.95 33.66
N VAL A 246 6.67 -11.24 34.87
CA VAL A 246 8.11 -11.28 35.21
C VAL A 246 8.90 -12.25 34.32
N SER A 247 8.30 -13.40 33.97
CA SER A 247 8.92 -14.41 33.12
C SER A 247 9.09 -13.93 31.67
N GLN A 248 8.02 -13.35 31.10
CA GLN A 248 8.01 -12.77 29.76
C GLN A 248 9.01 -11.63 29.63
N HIS A 249 9.06 -10.77 30.65
CA HIS A 249 10.01 -9.68 30.74
C HIS A 249 11.46 -10.19 30.75
N SER A 250 11.76 -11.22 31.55
CA SER A 250 13.10 -11.84 31.57
C SER A 250 13.47 -12.46 30.23
N LEU A 251 12.49 -13.05 29.52
CA LEU A 251 12.74 -13.65 28.21
C LEU A 251 13.10 -12.58 27.16
N LEU A 252 12.39 -11.45 27.14
CA LEU A 252 12.72 -10.34 26.24
C LEU A 252 14.10 -9.76 26.55
N LEU A 253 14.45 -9.54 27.81
CA LEU A 253 15.77 -8.99 28.17
C LEU A 253 16.95 -9.92 27.81
N LYS A 254 16.72 -11.21 27.58
CA LYS A 254 17.76 -12.12 27.07
C LYS A 254 18.05 -11.88 25.60
N GLU A 255 17.06 -11.45 24.83
CA GLU A 255 17.16 -11.29 23.38
C GLU A 255 17.35 -9.83 22.93
N PHE A 256 16.88 -8.87 23.73
CA PHE A 256 16.83 -7.44 23.44
C PHE A 256 17.53 -6.65 24.56
N LYS A 257 18.46 -5.76 24.18
CA LYS A 257 19.20 -4.93 25.13
C LYS A 257 18.29 -3.82 25.68
N PRO A 258 18.28 -3.53 26.98
CA PRO A 258 17.57 -2.35 27.48
C PRO A 258 18.19 -1.07 26.90
N LEU A 259 17.34 -0.13 26.47
CA LEU A 259 17.74 1.20 26.00
C LEU A 259 17.90 2.17 27.18
#